data_AF-A0A9R1EVJ6-F1
#
_entry.id   AF-A0A9R1EVJ6-F1
#
_cell.length_a   1.000
_cell.length_b   1.000
_cell.length_c   1.000
_cell.angle_alpha   90.00
_cell.angle_beta   90.00
_cell.angle_gamma   90.00
#
_symmetry.space_group_name_H-M   'P 1'
#
loop_
_entity.id
_entity.type
_entity.pdbx_description
1 polymer ?
#
loop_
_entity_poly.entity_id
_entity_poly.type
_entity_poly.pdbx_seq_one_letter_code
_entity_poly.pdbx_strand_id
1 'polypeptide(L)'
;MIKIRAPELYRDSGAYEARKRQSLRARYIYGLIFFATNLLAWFIRDYGAKLLGGLHHIPVCGAGDSKCFRSGGVLRVSLGCFIFFWVMFATTFGTRKLQGVRNSWHSGCWTLKFLVYAVSIVTPFIIPNIFIQLYGEIARMGAGIFLILQLISMLHLISWCNKRWMPYAGSNQCGLFGLFLSTVSFIASFAGILVLYILYVPNSSCVFNIFTIIWTAVLVKIMMAVSLHSKVNEGLLSSGIMGSYIVFLCWSALHSEPRTGKCYTEMKIGKDGNWATIISFIIAICSIVSATFSTGINNRSFQFRSDKIQLEEDAPYSYEIFHIVFAVGAMYFAMLFISWELNHPITRKWSIDVGWASTWVKIMNEWLAFCIYVWRLISPALARKQPANDEESASTT
;
A
#
# COMPACT_ATOMS: atom_id res chain seq x y z
N MET A 1 -8.51 -33.27 -48.77
CA MET A 1 -7.85 -33.64 -47.49
C MET A 1 -7.28 -32.35 -46.89
N ILE A 2 -8.05 -31.67 -46.04
CA ILE A 2 -7.57 -30.48 -45.33
C ILE A 2 -6.60 -31.01 -44.28
N LYS A 3 -5.30 -30.81 -44.50
CA LYS A 3 -4.26 -31.11 -43.51
C LYS A 3 -4.47 -30.13 -42.36
N ILE A 4 -5.27 -30.53 -41.37
CA ILE A 4 -5.50 -29.73 -40.16
C ILE A 4 -4.13 -29.53 -39.53
N ARG A 5 -3.71 -28.27 -39.52
CA ARG A 5 -2.49 -27.73 -38.90
C ARG A 5 -2.65 -27.73 -37.37
N ALA A 6 -3.00 -28.88 -36.80
CA ALA A 6 -3.15 -29.08 -35.36
C ALA A 6 -1.83 -28.91 -34.55
N PRO A 7 -0.64 -29.29 -35.05
CA PRO A 7 0.57 -29.19 -34.22
C PRO A 7 1.10 -27.77 -34.03
N GLU A 8 0.83 -26.82 -34.95
CA GLU A 8 1.27 -25.42 -34.76
C GLU A 8 0.39 -24.67 -33.75
N LEU A 9 -0.94 -24.85 -33.80
CA LEU A 9 -1.87 -24.18 -32.88
C LEU A 9 -1.65 -24.61 -31.41
N TYR A 10 -1.43 -25.90 -31.17
CA TYR A 10 -1.16 -26.42 -29.82
C TYR A 10 0.23 -26.00 -29.30
N ARG A 11 1.23 -25.95 -30.19
CA ARG A 11 2.60 -25.51 -29.85
C ARG A 11 2.65 -24.03 -29.48
N ASP A 12 1.90 -23.18 -30.18
CA ASP A 12 1.81 -21.75 -29.86
C ASP A 12 1.06 -21.49 -28.55
N SER A 13 -0.01 -22.25 -28.27
CA SER A 13 -0.72 -22.18 -26.98
C SER A 13 0.18 -22.57 -25.79
N GLY A 14 0.94 -23.66 -25.90
CA GLY A 14 1.90 -24.08 -24.86
C GLY A 14 3.02 -23.07 -24.61
N ALA A 15 3.58 -22.49 -25.69
CA ALA A 15 4.61 -21.46 -25.60
C ALA A 15 4.09 -20.16 -24.96
N TYR A 16 2.85 -19.79 -25.29
CA TYR A 16 2.16 -18.64 -24.72
C TYR A 16 1.94 -18.81 -23.20
N GLU A 17 1.39 -19.95 -22.77
CA GLU A 17 1.16 -20.25 -21.34
C GLU A 17 2.47 -20.32 -20.53
N ALA A 18 3.54 -20.88 -21.11
CA ALA A 18 4.86 -20.86 -20.49
C ALA A 18 5.37 -19.43 -20.25
N ARG A 19 5.21 -18.54 -21.24
CA ARG A 19 5.64 -17.14 -21.16
C ARG A 19 4.79 -16.33 -20.16
N LYS A 20 3.49 -16.59 -20.12
CA LYS A 20 2.58 -16.03 -19.12
C LYS A 20 2.98 -16.45 -17.70
N ARG A 21 3.28 -17.74 -17.49
CA ARG A 21 3.78 -18.26 -16.20
C ARG A 21 5.11 -17.61 -15.81
N GLN A 22 6.01 -17.39 -16.75
CA GLN A 22 7.27 -16.67 -16.52
C GLN A 22 7.03 -15.22 -16.08
N SER A 23 6.13 -14.51 -16.76
CA SER A 23 5.73 -13.13 -16.42
C SER A 23 5.08 -13.03 -15.03
N LEU A 24 4.29 -14.03 -14.65
CA LEU A 24 3.70 -14.14 -13.31
C LEU A 24 4.76 -14.40 -12.23
N ARG A 25 5.71 -15.32 -12.49
CA ARG A 25 6.83 -15.60 -11.59
C ARG A 25 7.71 -14.36 -11.36
N ALA A 26 7.90 -13.54 -12.39
CA ALA A 26 8.69 -12.31 -12.29
C ALA A 26 8.17 -11.35 -11.21
N ARG A 27 6.85 -11.26 -10.99
CA ARG A 27 6.26 -10.42 -9.93
C ARG A 27 6.84 -10.76 -8.56
N TYR A 28 6.94 -12.06 -8.24
CA TYR A 28 7.45 -12.53 -6.95
C TYR A 28 8.93 -12.24 -6.78
N ILE A 29 9.72 -12.29 -7.86
CA ILE A 29 11.14 -11.93 -7.81
C ILE A 29 11.30 -10.42 -7.53
N TYR A 30 10.51 -9.55 -8.18
CA TYR A 30 10.49 -8.12 -7.85
C TYR A 30 10.01 -7.86 -6.41
N GLY A 31 9.01 -8.61 -5.93
CA GLY A 31 8.57 -8.59 -4.54
C GLY A 31 9.69 -8.96 -3.56
N LEU A 32 10.48 -9.99 -3.87
CA LEU A 32 11.63 -10.42 -3.08
C LEU A 32 12.74 -9.35 -3.09
N ILE A 33 13.03 -8.74 -4.25
CA ILE A 33 13.98 -7.64 -4.36
C ILE A 33 13.54 -6.49 -3.44
N PHE A 34 12.27 -6.09 -3.51
CA PHE A 34 11.73 -5.02 -2.67
C PHE A 34 11.80 -5.37 -1.17
N PHE A 35 11.51 -6.62 -0.79
CA PHE A 35 11.68 -7.10 0.58
C PHE A 35 13.14 -7.04 1.05
N ALA A 36 14.07 -7.53 0.23
CA ALA A 36 15.50 -7.46 0.52
C ALA A 36 15.99 -6.01 0.67
N THR A 37 15.48 -5.08 -0.16
CA THR A 37 15.76 -3.64 -0.03
C THR A 37 15.29 -3.09 1.31
N ASN A 38 14.10 -3.48 1.78
CA ASN A 38 13.59 -3.02 3.09
C ASN A 38 14.48 -3.52 4.24
N LEU A 39 14.94 -4.78 4.17
CA LEU A 39 15.90 -5.33 5.13
C LEU A 39 17.26 -4.61 5.05
N LEU A 40 17.73 -4.27 3.85
CA LEU A 40 18.94 -3.49 3.65
C LEU A 40 18.82 -2.08 4.24
N ALA A 41 17.69 -1.40 4.02
CA ALA A 41 17.40 -0.09 4.59
C ALA A 41 17.38 -0.14 6.12
N TRP A 42 16.76 -1.18 6.69
CA TRP A 42 16.82 -1.43 8.13
C TRP A 42 18.26 -1.62 8.63
N PHE A 43 19.02 -2.50 7.97
CA PHE A 43 20.38 -2.79 8.36
C PHE A 43 21.25 -1.53 8.35
N ILE A 44 21.17 -0.74 7.30
CA ILE A 44 21.93 0.51 7.18
C ILE A 44 21.50 1.52 8.25
N ARG A 45 20.19 1.68 8.51
CA ARG A 45 19.68 2.61 9.52
C ARG A 45 20.17 2.28 10.94
N ASP A 46 20.07 1.01 11.35
CA ASP A 46 20.29 0.59 12.73
C ASP A 46 21.76 0.21 13.01
N TYR A 47 22.51 -0.26 12.00
CA TYR A 47 23.87 -0.78 12.16
C TYR A 47 24.91 -0.06 11.28
N GLY A 48 24.50 0.68 10.25
CA GLY A 48 25.41 1.30 9.29
C GLY A 48 26.43 2.22 9.93
N ALA A 49 26.05 3.05 10.90
CA ALA A 49 26.97 3.96 11.58
C ALA A 49 28.11 3.23 12.33
N LYS A 50 27.86 2.02 12.86
CA LYS A 50 28.88 1.23 13.58
C LYS A 50 29.80 0.47 12.63
N LEU A 51 29.24 -0.07 11.54
CA LEU A 51 29.94 -0.94 10.61
C LEU A 51 30.70 -0.16 9.53
N LEU A 52 30.14 0.97 9.09
CA LEU A 52 30.70 1.84 8.06
C LEU A 52 31.42 3.06 8.65
N GLY A 53 31.46 3.19 9.99
CA GLY A 53 32.25 4.22 10.68
C GLY A 53 33.77 4.09 10.45
N GLY A 54 34.26 2.91 10.05
CA GLY A 54 35.63 2.73 9.58
C GLY A 54 35.91 3.29 8.17
N LEU A 55 34.87 3.56 7.38
CA LEU A 55 34.95 4.26 6.09
C LEU A 55 34.86 5.78 6.34
N HIS A 56 35.82 6.34 7.07
CA HIS A 56 35.90 7.78 7.35
C HIS A 56 36.06 8.67 6.09
N HIS A 57 36.28 8.05 4.93
CA HIS A 57 36.48 8.70 3.63
C HIS A 57 35.35 8.40 2.62
N ILE A 58 34.08 8.45 3.04
CA ILE A 58 33.03 8.80 2.08
C ILE A 58 32.93 10.33 2.10
N PRO A 59 33.51 11.07 1.13
CA PRO A 59 33.63 12.54 1.15
C PRO A 59 32.28 13.28 1.21
N VAL A 60 31.19 12.53 1.03
CA VAL A 60 29.81 12.98 0.95
C VAL A 60 29.12 13.04 2.33
N CYS A 61 29.56 12.24 3.30
CA CYS A 61 29.11 12.31 4.68
C CYS A 61 30.15 13.11 5.46
N GLY A 62 29.86 14.38 5.78
CA GLY A 62 30.77 15.22 6.56
C GLY A 62 31.28 14.50 7.83
N ALA A 63 32.54 14.74 8.19
CA ALA A 63 33.19 14.05 9.31
C ALA A 63 32.34 14.16 10.58
N GLY A 64 31.88 13.02 11.11
CA GLY A 64 31.14 12.93 12.36
C GLY A 64 29.61 12.97 12.27
N ASP A 65 29.01 13.14 11.08
CA ASP A 65 27.54 13.17 10.99
C ASP A 65 26.92 11.75 10.94
N SER A 66 26.64 11.21 12.13
CA SER A 66 25.90 9.94 12.28
C SER A 66 24.51 9.94 11.62
N LYS A 67 23.96 11.11 11.24
CA LYS A 67 22.70 11.22 10.48
C LYS A 67 22.82 10.68 9.05
N CYS A 68 24.03 10.64 8.47
CA CYS A 68 24.26 10.16 7.11
C CYS A 68 23.90 8.67 6.93
N PHE A 69 24.13 7.86 7.96
CA PHE A 69 23.83 6.43 7.96
C PHE A 69 22.48 6.08 8.61
N ARG A 70 21.90 6.98 9.42
CA ARG A 70 20.56 6.81 10.01
C ARG A 70 19.46 7.13 8.99
N SER A 71 18.81 8.28 9.10
CA SER A 71 17.77 8.70 8.16
C SER A 71 18.30 8.90 6.75
N GLY A 72 19.51 9.45 6.60
CA GLY A 72 20.17 9.59 5.30
C GLY A 72 20.48 8.24 4.64
N GLY A 73 20.71 7.19 5.40
CA GLY A 73 20.99 5.85 4.89
C GLY A 73 19.74 5.20 4.30
N VAL A 74 18.61 5.31 5.01
CA VAL A 74 17.29 4.88 4.53
C VAL A 74 16.92 5.58 3.23
N LEU A 75 17.06 6.90 3.19
CA LEU A 75 16.71 7.70 2.01
C LEU A 75 17.56 7.32 0.79
N ARG A 76 18.85 7.01 0.98
CA ARG A 76 19.73 6.52 -0.10
C ARG A 76 19.30 5.17 -0.64
N VAL A 77 19.04 4.20 0.24
CA VAL A 77 18.56 2.87 -0.16
C VAL A 77 17.21 2.97 -0.87
N SER A 78 16.31 3.80 -0.35
CA SER A 78 15.02 4.10 -0.97
C SER A 78 15.18 4.74 -2.35
N LEU A 79 16.05 5.74 -2.50
CA LEU A 79 16.33 6.36 -3.80
C LEU A 79 16.87 5.35 -4.80
N GLY A 80 17.76 4.44 -4.38
CA GLY A 80 18.29 3.40 -5.25
C GLY A 80 17.22 2.40 -5.69
N CYS A 81 16.31 2.04 -4.78
CA CYS A 81 15.14 1.23 -5.09
C CYS A 81 14.19 1.93 -6.07
N PHE A 82 13.92 3.23 -5.82
CA PHE A 82 13.13 4.07 -6.71
C PHE A 82 13.73 4.11 -8.12
N ILE A 83 15.03 4.37 -8.25
CA ILE A 83 15.75 4.40 -9.54
C ILE A 83 15.60 3.05 -10.26
N PHE A 84 15.81 1.94 -9.56
CA PHE A 84 15.66 0.61 -10.15
C PHE A 84 14.25 0.39 -10.72
N PHE A 85 13.21 0.61 -9.92
CA PHE A 85 11.83 0.42 -10.39
C PHE A 85 11.42 1.45 -11.44
N TRP A 86 11.97 2.67 -11.41
CA TRP A 86 11.75 3.68 -12.44
C TRP A 86 12.38 3.30 -13.78
N VAL A 87 13.59 2.73 -13.78
CA VAL A 87 14.22 2.17 -14.98
C VAL A 87 13.40 1.00 -15.51
N MET A 88 12.90 0.13 -14.63
CA MET A 88 12.03 -0.97 -15.04
C MET A 88 10.70 -0.46 -15.62
N PHE A 89 10.10 0.57 -15.05
CA PHE A 89 8.95 1.26 -15.61
C PHE A 89 9.23 1.79 -17.01
N ALA A 90 10.28 2.60 -17.18
CA ALA A 90 10.61 3.22 -18.46
C ALA A 90 10.89 2.19 -19.56
N THR A 91 11.63 1.13 -19.23
CA THR A 91 12.00 0.07 -20.19
C THR A 91 10.84 -0.88 -20.55
N THR A 92 9.80 -0.94 -19.71
CA THR A 92 8.62 -1.80 -19.94
C THR A 92 7.36 -1.02 -20.31
N PHE A 93 7.43 0.31 -20.40
CA PHE A 93 6.32 1.19 -20.73
C PHE A 93 5.63 0.79 -22.04
N GLY A 94 4.30 0.80 -22.07
CA GLY A 94 3.51 0.46 -23.27
C GLY A 94 3.57 -1.01 -23.69
N THR A 95 4.06 -1.91 -22.83
CA THR A 95 4.03 -3.36 -23.11
C THR A 95 2.60 -3.88 -23.00
N ARG A 96 2.03 -4.33 -24.13
CA ARG A 96 0.67 -4.88 -24.18
C ARG A 96 0.63 -6.38 -24.48
N LYS A 97 1.57 -6.89 -25.26
CA LYS A 97 1.62 -8.27 -25.73
C LYS A 97 2.73 -9.07 -25.04
N LEU A 98 2.50 -10.35 -24.80
CA LEU A 98 3.50 -11.29 -24.27
C LEU A 98 4.60 -11.59 -25.30
N GLN A 99 4.27 -11.54 -26.58
CA GLN A 99 5.23 -11.67 -27.67
C GLN A 99 5.89 -10.34 -27.99
N GLY A 100 6.88 -9.97 -27.18
CA GLY A 100 7.66 -8.74 -27.39
C GLY A 100 8.95 -8.72 -26.59
N VAL A 101 9.93 -7.97 -27.09
CA VAL A 101 11.25 -7.80 -26.45
C VAL A 101 11.10 -7.22 -25.03
N ARG A 102 10.17 -6.27 -24.84
CA ARG A 102 9.89 -5.67 -23.53
C ARG A 102 9.37 -6.67 -22.49
N ASN A 103 8.55 -7.65 -22.89
CA ASN A 103 8.15 -8.72 -21.98
C ASN A 103 9.30 -9.67 -21.67
N SER A 104 10.15 -9.99 -22.66
CA SER A 104 11.36 -10.79 -22.43
C SER A 104 12.30 -10.09 -21.43
N TRP A 105 12.49 -8.78 -21.60
CA TRP A 105 13.18 -7.94 -20.62
C TRP A 105 12.51 -8.01 -19.25
N HIS A 106 11.20 -7.75 -19.14
CA HIS A 106 10.47 -7.77 -17.87
C HIS A 106 10.51 -9.11 -17.12
N SER A 107 10.40 -10.22 -17.83
CA SER A 107 10.23 -11.57 -17.25
C SER A 107 11.52 -12.41 -17.19
N GLY A 108 12.56 -11.99 -17.91
CA GLY A 108 13.85 -12.69 -18.02
C GLY A 108 15.05 -11.80 -17.65
N CYS A 109 16.19 -12.06 -18.30
CA CYS A 109 17.45 -11.29 -18.19
C CYS A 109 17.84 -10.88 -16.76
N TRP A 110 17.66 -11.79 -15.78
CA TRP A 110 17.84 -11.49 -14.36
C TRP A 110 19.26 -11.04 -14.01
N THR A 111 20.29 -11.64 -14.61
CA THR A 111 21.70 -11.25 -14.38
C THR A 111 21.92 -9.76 -14.66
N LEU A 112 21.41 -9.26 -15.80
CA LEU A 112 21.53 -7.85 -16.17
C LEU A 112 20.72 -6.96 -15.22
N LYS A 113 19.53 -7.40 -14.80
CA LYS A 113 18.72 -6.64 -13.81
C LYS A 113 19.36 -6.57 -12.44
N PHE A 114 19.98 -7.64 -11.97
CA PHE A 114 20.70 -7.62 -10.69
C PHE A 114 21.88 -6.65 -10.75
N LEU A 115 22.56 -6.54 -11.89
CA LEU A 115 23.57 -5.52 -12.12
C LEU A 115 22.97 -4.10 -12.10
N VAL A 116 21.86 -3.87 -12.82
CA VAL A 116 21.14 -2.58 -12.78
C VAL A 116 20.69 -2.24 -11.36
N TYR A 117 20.17 -3.20 -10.62
CA TYR A 117 19.77 -3.04 -9.22
C TYR A 117 20.96 -2.67 -8.33
N ALA A 118 22.08 -3.40 -8.43
CA ALA A 118 23.28 -3.11 -7.64
C ALA A 118 23.81 -1.70 -7.92
N VAL A 119 23.91 -1.30 -9.20
CA VAL A 119 24.31 0.05 -9.59
C VAL A 119 23.34 1.10 -9.03
N SER A 120 22.04 0.83 -9.11
CA SER A 120 20.99 1.72 -8.59
C SER A 120 21.11 1.90 -7.08
N ILE A 121 21.44 0.84 -6.32
CA ILE A 121 21.62 0.91 -4.86
C ILE A 121 22.90 1.66 -4.47
N VAL A 122 23.99 1.51 -5.22
CA VAL A 122 25.28 2.16 -4.92
C VAL A 122 25.27 3.64 -5.27
N THR A 123 24.63 4.03 -6.38
CA THR A 123 24.64 5.41 -6.90
C THR A 123 24.27 6.49 -5.86
N PRO A 124 23.19 6.34 -5.06
CA PRO A 124 22.83 7.30 -4.00
C PRO A 124 23.88 7.54 -2.91
N PHE A 125 24.83 6.64 -2.72
CA PHE A 125 25.90 6.81 -1.72
C PHE A 125 27.00 7.76 -2.19
N ILE A 126 27.02 8.08 -3.48
CA ILE A 126 27.95 9.06 -4.10
C ILE A 126 27.29 10.45 -4.15
N ILE A 127 25.97 10.55 -3.92
CA ILE A 127 25.21 11.79 -4.05
C ILE A 127 25.27 12.65 -2.76
N PRO A 128 25.61 13.96 -2.87
CA PRO A 128 25.63 14.91 -1.75
C PRO A 128 24.35 14.93 -0.90
N ASN A 129 24.50 15.17 0.41
CA ASN A 129 23.39 15.19 1.38
C ASN A 129 22.25 16.14 0.98
N ILE A 130 22.54 17.28 0.35
CA ILE A 130 21.53 18.25 -0.09
C ILE A 130 20.50 17.62 -1.04
N PHE A 131 20.95 16.80 -2.00
CA PHE A 131 20.05 16.12 -2.94
C PHE A 131 19.29 14.99 -2.27
N ILE A 132 19.87 14.33 -1.25
CA ILE A 132 19.17 13.31 -0.46
C ILE A 132 18.06 13.93 0.39
N GLN A 133 18.27 15.13 0.94
CA GLN A 133 17.22 15.87 1.64
C GLN A 133 16.10 16.31 0.69
N LEU A 134 16.45 16.83 -0.50
CA LEU A 134 15.48 17.14 -1.54
C LEU A 134 14.67 15.89 -1.95
N TYR A 135 15.34 14.75 -2.14
CA TYR A 135 14.66 13.48 -2.38
C TYR A 135 13.73 13.11 -1.22
N GLY A 136 14.12 13.35 0.03
CA GLY A 136 13.28 13.13 1.19
C GLY A 136 11.95 13.91 1.14
N GLU A 137 11.99 15.17 0.71
CA GLU A 137 10.79 15.99 0.49
C GLU A 137 9.91 15.43 -0.64
N ILE A 138 10.52 15.04 -1.77
CA ILE A 138 9.83 14.40 -2.90
C ILE A 138 9.22 13.06 -2.46
N ALA A 139 9.94 12.27 -1.68
CA ALA A 139 9.51 10.98 -1.17
C ALA A 139 8.34 11.13 -0.20
N ARG A 140 8.24 12.24 0.55
CA ARG A 140 7.06 12.54 1.38
C ARG A 140 5.80 12.68 0.52
N MET A 141 5.89 13.40 -0.60
CA MET A 141 4.77 13.51 -1.55
C MET A 141 4.46 12.16 -2.22
N GLY A 142 5.48 11.43 -2.66
CA GLY A 142 5.33 10.10 -3.27
C GLY A 142 4.71 9.06 -2.32
N ALA A 143 5.05 9.12 -1.04
CA ALA A 143 4.43 8.30 0.00
C ALA A 143 2.93 8.61 0.16
N GLY A 144 2.52 9.88 0.07
CA GLY A 144 1.12 10.28 0.02
C GLY A 144 0.39 9.71 -1.21
N ILE A 145 1.02 9.73 -2.39
CA ILE A 145 0.47 9.09 -3.60
C ILE A 145 0.32 7.57 -3.39
N PHE A 146 1.32 6.92 -2.80
CA PHE A 146 1.24 5.48 -2.49
C PHE A 146 0.06 5.15 -1.58
N LEU A 147 -0.20 5.95 -0.53
CA LEU A 147 -1.36 5.76 0.35
C LEU A 147 -2.68 5.84 -0.42
N ILE A 148 -2.81 6.78 -1.37
CA ILE A 148 -4.00 6.88 -2.24
C ILE A 148 -4.13 5.64 -3.13
N LEU A 149 -3.05 5.18 -3.75
CA LEU A 149 -3.06 3.98 -4.60
C LEU A 149 -3.41 2.73 -3.78
N GLN A 150 -2.85 2.59 -2.58
CA GLN A 150 -3.14 1.50 -1.65
C GLN A 150 -4.62 1.53 -1.24
N LEU A 151 -5.18 2.71 -0.97
CA LEU A 151 -6.58 2.88 -0.63
C LEU A 151 -7.51 2.49 -1.79
N ILE A 152 -7.22 2.93 -3.02
CA ILE A 152 -7.98 2.51 -4.21
C ILE A 152 -7.93 0.98 -4.37
N SER A 153 -6.76 0.38 -4.17
CA SER A 153 -6.60 -1.07 -4.21
C SER A 153 -7.45 -1.77 -3.13
N MET A 154 -7.45 -1.24 -1.91
CA MET A 154 -8.26 -1.75 -0.79
C MET A 154 -9.76 -1.66 -1.09
N LEU A 155 -10.25 -0.56 -1.66
CA LEU A 155 -11.65 -0.41 -2.05
C LEU A 155 -12.08 -1.42 -3.11
N HIS A 156 -11.19 -1.70 -4.08
CA HIS A 156 -11.45 -2.73 -5.08
C HIS A 156 -11.48 -4.12 -4.45
N LEU A 157 -10.58 -4.42 -3.50
CA LEU A 157 -10.60 -5.66 -2.73
C LEU A 157 -11.90 -5.82 -1.94
N ILE A 158 -12.34 -4.77 -1.24
CA ILE A 158 -13.63 -4.75 -0.51
C ILE A 158 -14.78 -5.02 -1.49
N SER A 159 -14.78 -4.38 -2.67
CA SER A 159 -15.80 -4.61 -3.69
C SER A 159 -15.80 -6.03 -4.21
N TRP A 160 -14.62 -6.62 -4.41
CA TRP A 160 -14.47 -8.00 -4.84
C TRP A 160 -15.00 -8.96 -3.77
N CYS A 161 -14.66 -8.74 -2.50
CA CYS A 161 -15.20 -9.47 -1.35
C CYS A 161 -16.73 -9.37 -1.30
N ASN A 162 -17.28 -8.16 -1.45
CA ASN A 162 -18.73 -7.93 -1.47
C ASN A 162 -19.39 -8.72 -2.60
N LYS A 163 -18.93 -8.61 -3.84
CA LYS A 163 -19.49 -9.33 -4.99
C LYS A 163 -19.36 -10.85 -4.87
N ARG A 164 -18.27 -11.34 -4.25
CA ARG A 164 -18.00 -12.78 -4.09
C ARG A 164 -18.86 -13.42 -3.01
N TRP A 165 -19.12 -12.70 -1.91
CA TRP A 165 -19.79 -13.26 -0.73
C TRP A 165 -21.24 -12.75 -0.54
N MET A 166 -21.65 -11.71 -1.27
CA MET A 166 -23.02 -11.21 -1.35
C MET A 166 -23.50 -11.16 -2.83
N PRO A 167 -23.71 -12.32 -3.48
CA PRO A 167 -24.21 -12.38 -4.85
C PRO A 167 -25.68 -11.92 -4.96
N TYR A 168 -26.08 -11.47 -6.15
CA TYR A 168 -27.44 -10.98 -6.42
C TYR A 168 -28.54 -12.01 -6.09
N ALA A 169 -29.69 -11.51 -5.66
CA ALA A 169 -30.89 -12.30 -5.43
C ALA A 169 -31.25 -13.11 -6.69
N GLY A 170 -31.22 -14.45 -6.58
CA GLY A 170 -31.42 -15.38 -7.70
C GLY A 170 -30.24 -16.31 -8.01
N SER A 171 -29.08 -16.11 -7.38
CA SER A 171 -27.96 -17.07 -7.41
C SER A 171 -28.14 -18.15 -6.32
N ASN A 172 -27.87 -19.43 -6.63
CA ASN A 172 -27.85 -20.54 -5.67
C ASN A 172 -26.72 -20.47 -4.61
N GLN A 173 -26.10 -19.30 -4.44
CA GLN A 173 -25.05 -19.04 -3.47
C GLN A 173 -25.59 -18.38 -2.21
N CYS A 174 -25.03 -18.76 -1.07
CA CYS A 174 -25.60 -18.50 0.24
C CYS A 174 -25.36 -17.06 0.71
N GLY A 175 -26.32 -16.15 0.47
CA GLY A 175 -26.31 -14.78 1.02
C GLY A 175 -26.25 -14.72 2.56
N LEU A 176 -26.59 -15.82 3.24
CA LEU A 176 -26.43 -15.99 4.69
C LEU A 176 -24.96 -15.87 5.13
N PHE A 177 -24.01 -16.37 4.32
CA PHE A 177 -22.58 -16.29 4.63
C PHE A 177 -22.07 -14.84 4.58
N GLY A 178 -22.48 -14.07 3.57
CA GLY A 178 -22.13 -12.65 3.48
C GLY A 178 -22.75 -11.80 4.60
N LEU A 179 -23.99 -12.11 5.01
CA LEU A 179 -24.62 -11.47 6.17
C LEU A 179 -23.89 -11.81 7.48
N PHE A 180 -23.52 -13.08 7.69
CA PHE A 180 -22.72 -13.50 8.84
C PHE A 180 -21.38 -12.75 8.90
N LEU A 181 -20.65 -12.71 7.78
CA LEU A 181 -19.36 -12.03 7.70
C LEU A 181 -19.50 -10.52 7.93
N SER A 182 -20.58 -9.91 7.45
CA SER A 182 -20.90 -8.51 7.71
C SER A 182 -21.10 -8.24 9.19
N THR A 183 -21.90 -9.07 9.87
CA THR A 183 -22.14 -8.96 11.31
C THR A 183 -20.85 -9.09 12.11
N VAL A 184 -20.02 -10.08 11.80
CA VAL A 184 -18.71 -10.27 12.43
C VAL A 184 -17.81 -9.04 12.22
N SER A 185 -17.81 -8.45 11.02
CA SER A 185 -16.99 -7.27 10.72
C SER A 185 -17.41 -6.03 11.53
N PHE A 186 -18.72 -5.82 11.73
CA PHE A 186 -19.19 -4.73 12.59
C PHE A 186 -18.90 -4.97 14.08
N ILE A 187 -19.09 -6.20 14.56
CA ILE A 187 -18.73 -6.57 15.94
C ILE A 187 -17.23 -6.31 16.16
N ALA A 188 -16.37 -6.76 15.24
CA ALA A 188 -14.94 -6.52 15.32
C ALA A 188 -14.59 -5.02 15.33
N SER A 189 -15.29 -4.21 14.52
CA SER A 189 -15.06 -2.77 14.45
C SER A 189 -15.42 -2.07 15.77
N PHE A 190 -16.60 -2.35 16.34
CA PHE A 190 -17.02 -1.75 17.62
C PHE A 190 -16.22 -2.28 18.81
N ALA A 191 -15.87 -3.57 18.82
CA ALA A 191 -14.97 -4.14 19.82
C ALA A 191 -13.57 -3.51 19.73
N GLY A 192 -13.06 -3.28 18.52
CA GLY A 192 -11.80 -2.57 18.29
C GLY A 192 -11.83 -1.15 18.85
N ILE A 193 -12.90 -0.38 18.60
CA ILE A 193 -13.09 0.96 19.18
C ILE A 193 -13.08 0.92 20.71
N LEU A 194 -13.77 -0.05 21.32
CA LEU A 194 -13.79 -0.21 22.78
C LEU A 194 -12.38 -0.53 23.32
N VAL A 195 -11.67 -1.45 22.68
CA VAL A 195 -10.29 -1.81 23.05
C VAL A 195 -9.38 -0.59 22.91
N LEU A 196 -9.51 0.20 21.84
CA LEU A 196 -8.74 1.44 21.68
C LEU A 196 -9.00 2.43 22.81
N TYR A 197 -10.26 2.61 23.19
CA TYR A 197 -10.62 3.51 24.29
C TYR A 197 -9.97 3.06 25.61
N ILE A 198 -10.05 1.77 25.93
CA ILE A 198 -9.46 1.20 27.16
C ILE A 198 -7.93 1.34 27.18
N LEU A 199 -7.26 1.14 26.03
CA LEU A 199 -5.80 1.15 25.96
C LEU A 199 -5.18 2.54 25.82
N TYR A 200 -5.82 3.47 25.14
CA TYR A 200 -5.27 4.78 24.79
C TYR A 200 -5.93 5.96 25.51
N VAL A 201 -6.91 5.71 26.39
CA VAL A 201 -7.57 6.73 27.23
C VAL A 201 -7.57 6.30 28.71
N PRO A 202 -6.40 6.31 29.39
CA PRO A 202 -6.34 6.03 30.82
C PRO A 202 -6.93 7.15 31.69
N ASN A 203 -6.87 8.40 31.21
CA ASN A 203 -7.31 9.60 31.92
C ASN A 203 -8.12 10.51 30.98
N SER A 204 -9.00 11.34 31.55
CA SER A 204 -9.80 12.33 30.79
C SER A 204 -8.97 13.44 30.12
N SER A 205 -7.71 13.62 30.53
CA SER A 205 -6.78 14.57 29.92
C SER A 205 -6.31 14.18 28.51
N CYS A 206 -6.59 12.95 28.06
CA CYS A 206 -6.19 12.44 26.74
C CYS A 206 -7.12 12.89 25.62
N VAL A 207 -7.35 14.20 25.52
CA VAL A 207 -8.36 14.82 24.63
C VAL A 207 -8.14 14.44 23.17
N PHE A 208 -6.89 14.40 22.70
CA PHE A 208 -6.56 14.03 21.32
C PHE A 208 -6.96 12.57 20.99
N ASN A 209 -6.65 11.63 21.89
CA ASN A 209 -7.00 10.22 21.71
C ASN A 209 -8.52 10.01 21.81
N ILE A 210 -9.17 10.67 22.77
CA ILE A 210 -10.64 10.68 22.92
C ILE A 210 -11.30 11.16 21.63
N PHE A 211 -10.89 12.34 21.13
CA PHE A 211 -11.43 12.91 19.90
C PHE A 211 -11.27 11.95 18.72
N THR A 212 -10.06 11.42 18.51
CA THR A 212 -9.75 10.54 17.38
C THR A 212 -10.61 9.27 17.43
N ILE A 213 -10.72 8.61 18.57
CA ILE A 213 -11.50 7.36 18.73
C ILE A 213 -13.00 7.61 18.55
N ILE A 214 -13.54 8.68 19.15
CA ILE A 214 -14.96 9.02 19.01
C ILE A 214 -15.28 9.38 17.56
N TRP A 215 -14.40 10.13 16.90
CA TRP A 215 -14.56 10.49 15.49
C TRP A 215 -14.57 9.25 14.61
N THR A 216 -13.63 8.31 14.78
CA THR A 216 -13.63 7.00 14.09
C THR A 216 -14.96 6.27 14.28
N ALA A 217 -15.52 6.26 15.49
CA ALA A 217 -16.82 5.63 15.75
C ALA A 217 -17.97 6.30 14.97
N VAL A 218 -17.96 7.63 14.88
CA VAL A 218 -18.91 8.41 14.06
C VAL A 218 -18.76 8.05 12.58
N LEU A 219 -17.53 7.99 12.05
CA LEU A 219 -17.27 7.61 10.65
C LEU A 219 -17.82 6.22 10.33
N VAL A 220 -17.61 5.23 11.21
CA VAL A 220 -18.16 3.87 11.05
C VAL A 220 -19.69 3.89 11.01
N LYS A 221 -20.34 4.64 11.90
CA LYS A 221 -21.82 4.77 11.90
C LYS A 221 -22.34 5.45 10.64
N ILE A 222 -21.68 6.49 10.15
CA ILE A 222 -22.07 7.16 8.90
C ILE A 222 -21.95 6.20 7.72
N MET A 223 -20.84 5.46 7.58
CA MET A 223 -20.68 4.49 6.48
C MET A 223 -21.75 3.39 6.51
N MET A 224 -22.13 2.92 7.70
CA MET A 224 -23.21 1.96 7.88
C MET A 224 -24.55 2.56 7.42
N ALA A 225 -24.88 3.78 7.84
CA ALA A 225 -26.12 4.48 7.46
C ALA A 225 -26.19 4.74 5.94
N VAL A 226 -25.11 5.23 5.34
CA VAL A 226 -25.03 5.47 3.88
C VAL A 226 -25.20 4.18 3.09
N SER A 227 -24.62 3.07 3.55
CA SER A 227 -24.71 1.78 2.85
C SER A 227 -26.12 1.19 2.87
N LEU A 228 -26.89 1.45 3.93
CA LEU A 228 -28.29 1.02 4.08
C LEU A 228 -29.29 1.96 3.38
N HIS A 229 -28.86 3.15 2.98
CA HIS A 229 -29.76 4.10 2.34
C HIS A 229 -30.34 3.52 1.04
N SER A 230 -31.66 3.66 0.86
CA SER A 230 -32.43 3.01 -0.20
C SER A 230 -31.92 3.28 -1.61
N LYS A 231 -31.31 4.44 -1.86
CA LYS A 231 -30.72 4.81 -3.16
C LYS A 231 -29.35 4.20 -3.45
N VAL A 232 -28.64 3.73 -2.43
CA VAL A 232 -27.31 3.12 -2.54
C VAL A 232 -27.45 1.60 -2.53
N ASN A 233 -28.00 1.06 -1.45
CA ASN A 233 -28.27 -0.37 -1.25
C ASN A 233 -27.11 -1.32 -1.67
N GLU A 234 -25.86 -0.97 -1.31
CA GLU A 234 -24.64 -1.72 -1.68
C GLU A 234 -24.45 -2.99 -0.81
N GLY A 235 -25.25 -3.13 0.25
CA GLY A 235 -25.12 -4.18 1.26
C GLY A 235 -24.19 -3.81 2.42
N LEU A 236 -24.33 -4.52 3.54
CA LEU A 236 -23.64 -4.21 4.80
C LEU A 236 -22.19 -4.72 4.85
N LEU A 237 -21.84 -5.74 4.06
CA LEU A 237 -20.52 -6.37 4.13
C LEU A 237 -19.39 -5.41 3.72
N SER A 238 -19.61 -4.62 2.67
CA SER A 238 -18.67 -3.59 2.23
C SER A 238 -18.36 -2.56 3.31
N SER A 239 -19.39 -2.06 4.01
CA SER A 239 -19.21 -1.08 5.09
C SER A 239 -18.65 -1.68 6.36
N GLY A 240 -18.96 -2.94 6.67
CA GLY A 240 -18.37 -3.67 7.79
C GLY A 240 -16.85 -3.83 7.63
N ILE A 241 -16.39 -4.32 6.46
CA ILE A 241 -14.95 -4.47 6.18
C ILE A 241 -14.25 -3.11 6.16
N MET A 242 -14.88 -2.10 5.55
CA MET A 242 -14.34 -0.74 5.55
C MET A 242 -14.26 -0.14 6.96
N GLY A 243 -15.26 -0.39 7.81
CA GLY A 243 -15.26 0.01 9.20
C GLY A 243 -14.09 -0.59 9.98
N SER A 244 -13.81 -1.88 9.77
CA SER A 244 -12.65 -2.54 10.38
C SER A 244 -11.33 -1.94 9.91
N TYR A 245 -11.23 -1.59 8.62
CA TYR A 245 -10.04 -0.93 8.07
C TYR A 245 -9.81 0.46 8.67
N ILE A 246 -10.86 1.27 8.82
CA ILE A 246 -10.77 2.60 9.43
C ILE A 246 -10.41 2.51 10.92
N VAL A 247 -10.95 1.54 11.66
CA VAL A 247 -10.55 1.28 13.05
C VAL A 247 -9.09 0.84 13.14
N PHE A 248 -8.59 0.04 12.18
CA PHE A 248 -7.18 -0.30 12.08
C PHE A 248 -6.28 0.93 11.79
N LEU A 249 -6.72 1.86 10.94
CA LEU A 249 -5.98 3.10 10.68
C LEU A 249 -5.92 3.99 11.93
N CYS A 250 -7.03 4.10 12.67
CA CYS A 250 -7.09 4.79 13.96
C CYS A 250 -6.13 4.16 14.97
N TRP A 251 -6.16 2.82 15.13
CA TRP A 251 -5.19 2.09 15.96
C TRP A 251 -3.74 2.39 15.54
N SER A 252 -3.45 2.36 14.25
CA SER A 252 -2.10 2.63 13.73
C SER A 252 -1.66 4.05 14.02
N ALA A 253 -2.54 5.04 13.94
CA ALA A 253 -2.24 6.44 14.26
C ALA A 253 -1.92 6.64 15.75
N LEU A 254 -2.74 6.07 16.64
CA LEU A 254 -2.53 6.13 18.08
C LEU A 254 -1.25 5.38 18.50
N HIS A 255 -0.93 4.27 17.84
CA HIS A 255 0.31 3.53 18.10
C HIS A 255 1.58 4.31 17.68
N SER A 256 1.43 5.22 16.72
CA SER A 256 2.48 6.12 16.25
C SER A 256 2.69 7.35 17.14
N GLU A 257 1.78 7.61 18.08
CA GLU A 257 1.90 8.72 19.03
C GLU A 257 3.23 8.60 19.81
N PRO A 258 4.00 9.70 19.94
CA PRO A 258 5.21 9.68 20.75
C PRO A 258 4.90 9.27 22.19
N ARG A 259 5.55 8.21 22.68
CA ARG A 259 5.38 7.69 24.03
C ARG A 259 5.96 8.65 25.08
N THR A 260 5.24 9.73 25.36
CA THR A 260 5.48 10.69 26.45
C THR A 260 4.86 10.24 27.77
N GLY A 261 4.23 9.05 27.80
CA GLY A 261 3.77 8.37 29.02
C GLY A 261 2.43 8.85 29.58
N LYS A 262 1.68 9.73 28.90
CA LYS A 262 0.44 10.30 29.44
C LYS A 262 -0.86 9.59 29.00
N CYS A 263 -0.88 9.02 27.79
CA CYS A 263 -2.12 8.57 27.14
C CYS A 263 -2.03 7.16 26.53
N TYR A 264 -1.23 6.29 27.15
CA TYR A 264 -1.14 4.89 26.77
C TYR A 264 -1.03 4.02 28.03
N THR A 265 -1.86 2.99 28.11
CA THR A 265 -1.78 1.97 29.15
C THR A 265 -0.83 0.87 28.71
N GLU A 266 0.31 0.74 29.38
CA GLU A 266 1.16 -0.43 29.17
C GLU A 266 0.46 -1.68 29.71
N MET A 267 -0.07 -2.53 28.81
CA MET A 267 -0.44 -3.89 29.19
C MET A 267 0.84 -4.62 29.62
N LYS A 268 0.90 -5.06 30.89
CA LYS A 268 1.94 -5.96 31.41
C LYS A 268 1.78 -7.37 30.83
N ILE A 269 1.78 -7.52 29.51
CA ILE A 269 1.94 -8.82 28.86
C ILE A 269 3.44 -9.08 28.81
N GLY A 270 3.89 -10.03 29.64
CA GLY A 270 5.21 -10.68 29.60
C GLY A 270 6.36 -9.77 29.23
N LYS A 271 7.06 -9.23 30.24
CA LYS A 271 8.24 -8.38 30.09
C LYS A 271 9.46 -9.19 29.63
N ASP A 272 9.34 -9.91 28.52
CA ASP A 272 10.42 -10.67 27.90
C ASP A 272 10.75 -10.09 26.51
N GLY A 273 11.74 -9.20 26.52
CA GLY A 273 12.81 -9.22 25.53
C GLY A 273 12.63 -8.38 24.26
N ASN A 274 13.76 -7.82 23.84
CA ASN A 274 14.00 -7.20 22.52
C ASN A 274 13.39 -8.00 21.33
N TRP A 275 13.17 -9.30 21.49
CA TRP A 275 12.53 -10.18 20.50
C TRP A 275 11.12 -9.75 20.11
N ALA A 276 10.26 -9.32 21.05
CA ALA A 276 8.91 -8.88 20.72
C ALA A 276 8.92 -7.63 19.82
N THR A 277 9.82 -6.68 20.10
CA THR A 277 10.01 -5.49 19.26
C THR A 277 10.64 -5.80 17.90
N ILE A 278 11.53 -6.79 17.82
CA ILE A 278 12.09 -7.25 16.54
C ILE A 278 11.01 -7.95 15.71
N ILE A 279 10.18 -8.79 16.33
CA ILE A 279 9.06 -9.47 15.67
C ILE A 279 8.06 -8.44 15.13
N SER A 280 7.63 -7.46 15.94
CA SER A 280 6.71 -6.41 15.47
C SER A 280 7.30 -5.58 14.32
N PHE A 281 8.60 -5.33 14.35
CA PHE A 281 9.32 -4.65 13.29
C PHE A 281 9.35 -5.45 11.98
N ILE A 282 9.64 -6.76 12.04
CA ILE A 282 9.61 -7.65 10.87
C ILE A 282 8.19 -7.76 10.31
N ILE A 283 7.18 -7.87 11.18
CA ILE A 283 5.77 -7.86 10.77
C ILE A 283 5.46 -6.55 10.03
N ALA A 284 5.91 -5.40 10.52
CA ALA A 284 5.73 -4.12 9.83
C ALA A 284 6.36 -4.12 8.43
N ILE A 285 7.60 -4.62 8.27
CA ILE A 285 8.23 -4.78 6.95
C ILE A 285 7.39 -5.68 6.05
N CYS A 286 6.96 -6.84 6.54
CA CYS A 286 6.12 -7.75 5.78
C CYS A 286 4.80 -7.10 5.36
N SER A 287 4.19 -6.28 6.21
CA SER A 287 2.98 -5.52 5.89
C SER A 287 3.23 -4.48 4.79
N ILE A 288 4.34 -3.74 4.85
CA ILE A 288 4.72 -2.77 3.80
C ILE A 288 4.91 -3.45 2.45
N VAL A 289 5.64 -4.57 2.44
CA VAL A 289 5.88 -5.34 1.21
C VAL A 289 4.58 -5.94 0.67
N SER A 290 3.74 -6.50 1.54
CA SER A 290 2.45 -7.08 1.14
C SER A 290 1.50 -6.02 0.59
N ALA A 291 1.44 -4.84 1.22
CA ALA A 291 0.65 -3.71 0.74
C ALA A 291 1.13 -3.23 -0.63
N THR A 292 2.45 -3.09 -0.83
CA THR A 292 3.05 -2.69 -2.10
C THR A 292 2.80 -3.74 -3.19
N PHE A 293 3.02 -5.01 -2.88
CA PHE A 293 2.81 -6.12 -3.81
C PHE A 293 1.34 -6.23 -4.21
N SER A 294 0.42 -6.22 -3.24
CA SER A 294 -1.03 -6.27 -3.48
C SER A 294 -1.51 -5.10 -4.34
N THR A 295 -1.03 -3.88 -4.06
CA THR A 295 -1.35 -2.69 -4.85
C THR A 295 -0.79 -2.79 -6.27
N GLY A 296 0.43 -3.32 -6.44
CA GLY A 296 1.08 -3.46 -7.74
C GLY A 296 0.42 -4.52 -8.63
N ILE A 297 -0.13 -5.60 -8.05
CA ILE A 297 -0.84 -6.63 -8.82
C ILE A 297 -2.27 -6.22 -9.18
N ASN A 298 -2.89 -5.31 -8.43
CA ASN A 298 -4.26 -4.87 -8.62
C ASN A 298 -4.36 -3.82 -9.74
N ASN A 299 -3.96 -4.17 -10.95
CA ASN A 299 -3.93 -3.23 -12.08
C ASN A 299 -5.32 -2.87 -12.63
N ARG A 300 -6.34 -3.72 -12.42
CA ARG A 300 -7.68 -3.50 -12.95
C ARG A 300 -8.35 -2.29 -12.30
N SER A 301 -7.99 -1.96 -11.06
CA SER A 301 -8.48 -0.76 -10.39
C SER A 301 -7.92 0.54 -10.98
N PHE A 302 -6.81 0.48 -11.73
CA PHE A 302 -6.13 1.65 -12.28
C PHE A 302 -6.28 1.80 -13.80
N GLN A 303 -6.84 0.78 -14.47
CA GLN A 303 -7.13 0.85 -15.90
C GLN A 303 -8.46 1.56 -16.14
N PHE A 304 -8.41 2.85 -16.51
CA PHE A 304 -9.57 3.66 -16.89
C PHE A 304 -10.33 3.16 -18.14
N ARG A 305 -9.82 2.18 -18.88
CA ARG A 305 -10.41 1.65 -20.12
C ARG A 305 -10.87 0.21 -19.90
N SER A 306 -12.11 0.07 -19.43
CA SER A 306 -12.72 -1.20 -19.00
C SER A 306 -13.26 -2.09 -20.13
N ASP A 307 -13.31 -1.61 -21.39
CA ASP A 307 -14.08 -2.28 -22.46
C ASP A 307 -13.26 -3.09 -23.48
N LYS A 308 -11.98 -3.40 -23.21
CA LYS A 308 -11.20 -4.28 -24.09
C LYS A 308 -11.14 -5.70 -23.53
N ILE A 309 -11.68 -6.66 -24.29
CA ILE A 309 -11.55 -8.09 -24.04
C ILE A 309 -10.05 -8.41 -23.97
N GLN A 310 -9.59 -8.92 -22.81
CA GLN A 310 -8.21 -9.34 -22.61
C GLN A 310 -7.99 -10.61 -23.44
N LEU A 311 -7.22 -10.50 -24.52
CA LEU A 311 -6.92 -11.64 -25.40
C LEU A 311 -5.90 -12.54 -24.71
N GLU A 312 -5.80 -13.80 -25.16
CA GLU A 312 -4.74 -14.70 -24.69
C GLU A 312 -3.40 -13.98 -24.86
N GLU A 313 -2.99 -13.56 -26.04
CA GLU A 313 -1.70 -12.89 -26.30
C GLU A 313 -1.31 -11.68 -25.43
N ASP A 314 -2.25 -11.08 -24.69
CA ASP A 314 -2.03 -9.90 -23.87
C ASP A 314 -1.26 -10.20 -22.58
N ALA A 315 -0.50 -9.22 -22.11
CA ALA A 315 0.20 -9.31 -20.84
C ALA A 315 -0.79 -9.60 -19.68
N PRO A 316 -0.43 -10.47 -18.71
CA PRO A 316 -1.34 -10.82 -17.62
C PRO A 316 -1.57 -9.67 -16.64
N TYR A 317 -0.80 -8.58 -16.81
CA TYR A 317 -0.91 -7.35 -16.06
C TYR A 317 -0.20 -6.20 -16.75
N SER A 318 -0.63 -4.98 -16.45
CA SER A 318 0.11 -3.75 -16.74
C SER A 318 1.44 -3.72 -15.96
N TYR A 319 2.57 -3.86 -16.68
CA TYR A 319 3.92 -3.79 -16.09
C TYR A 319 4.26 -2.37 -15.63
N GLU A 320 3.76 -1.37 -16.36
CA GLU A 320 3.94 0.05 -16.05
C GLU A 320 3.33 0.43 -14.70
N ILE A 321 2.07 0.04 -14.43
CA ILE A 321 1.42 0.29 -13.13
C ILE A 321 2.15 -0.47 -12.02
N PHE A 322 2.53 -1.73 -12.28
CA PHE A 322 3.27 -2.54 -11.31
C PHE A 322 4.56 -1.85 -10.87
N HIS A 323 5.40 -1.42 -11.81
CA HIS A 323 6.68 -0.79 -11.49
C HIS A 323 6.52 0.61 -10.87
N ILE A 324 5.53 1.41 -11.31
CA ILE A 324 5.22 2.70 -10.67
C ILE A 324 4.85 2.48 -9.20
N VAL A 325 3.97 1.52 -8.89
CA VAL A 325 3.55 1.23 -7.52
C VAL A 325 4.74 0.84 -6.64
N PHE A 326 5.67 0.04 -7.14
CA PHE A 326 6.89 -0.30 -6.42
C PHE A 326 7.84 0.89 -6.25
N ALA A 327 7.93 1.78 -7.25
CA ALA A 327 8.74 3.00 -7.16
C ALA A 327 8.19 3.95 -6.08
N VAL A 328 6.90 4.26 -6.08
CA VAL A 328 6.29 5.10 -5.03
C VAL A 328 6.17 4.35 -3.69
N GLY A 329 6.09 3.03 -3.71
CA GLY A 329 6.25 2.17 -2.53
C GLY A 329 7.65 2.28 -1.91
N ALA A 330 8.69 2.52 -2.72
CA ALA A 330 10.03 2.77 -2.23
C ALA A 330 10.13 4.07 -1.43
N MET A 331 9.43 5.11 -1.89
CA MET A 331 9.30 6.39 -1.19
C MET A 331 8.50 6.23 0.11
N TYR A 332 7.39 5.47 0.05
CA TYR A 332 6.56 5.17 1.22
C TYR A 332 7.34 4.48 2.34
N PHE A 333 8.02 3.36 2.08
CA PHE A 333 8.77 2.69 3.15
C PHE A 333 9.84 3.61 3.74
N ALA A 334 10.49 4.46 2.92
CA ALA A 334 11.47 5.42 3.42
C ALA A 334 10.86 6.34 4.48
N MET A 335 9.68 6.90 4.20
CA MET A 335 8.97 7.77 5.13
C MET A 335 8.61 7.04 6.42
N LEU A 336 8.21 5.78 6.34
CA LEU A 336 7.90 5.00 7.54
C LEU A 336 9.13 4.76 8.42
N PHE A 337 10.26 4.44 7.79
CA PHE A 337 11.51 4.15 8.48
C PHE A 337 12.13 5.37 9.19
N ILE A 338 11.81 6.58 8.72
CA ILE A 338 12.26 7.84 9.33
C ILE A 338 11.15 8.55 10.11
N SER A 339 10.01 7.89 10.32
CA SER A 339 8.85 8.46 11.03
C SER A 339 8.31 9.76 10.42
N TRP A 340 8.41 9.93 9.10
CA TRP A 340 7.98 11.12 8.36
C TRP A 340 8.75 12.42 8.69
N GLU A 341 9.85 12.33 9.44
CA GLU A 341 10.68 13.47 9.85
C GLU A 341 12.08 13.41 9.20
N LEU A 342 12.46 14.49 8.49
CA LEU A 342 13.77 14.54 7.80
C LEU A 342 14.91 15.07 8.69
N ASN A 343 14.65 16.08 9.53
CA ASN A 343 15.70 16.87 10.18
C ASN A 343 16.10 16.34 11.57
N HIS A 344 15.13 15.81 12.34
CA HIS A 344 15.33 15.33 13.70
C HIS A 344 14.53 14.05 14.02
N PRO A 345 14.63 13.00 13.19
CA PRO A 345 13.85 11.78 13.44
C PRO A 345 14.22 11.18 14.80
N ILE A 346 13.26 11.13 15.72
CA ILE A 346 13.37 10.41 16.99
C ILE A 346 13.21 8.90 16.70
N THR A 347 14.08 8.33 15.87
CA THR A 347 14.03 6.91 15.52
C THR A 347 14.79 6.10 16.56
N ARG A 348 14.07 5.26 17.31
CA ARG A 348 14.69 4.25 18.18
C ARG A 348 15.08 3.03 17.34
N LYS A 349 16.03 2.25 17.84
CA LYS A 349 16.37 0.95 17.25
C LYS A 349 15.12 0.07 17.21
N TRP A 350 14.91 -0.65 16.11
CA TRP A 350 13.74 -1.54 15.93
C TRP A 350 12.36 -0.83 16.03
N SER A 351 12.29 0.47 15.78
CA SER A 351 11.02 1.20 15.62
C SER A 351 10.82 1.72 14.20
N ILE A 352 9.57 1.75 13.74
CA ILE A 352 9.09 2.37 12.50
C ILE A 352 7.89 3.25 12.87
N ASP A 353 7.68 4.35 12.14
CA ASP A 353 6.45 5.15 12.23
C ASP A 353 6.14 5.79 13.57
N VAL A 354 7.11 6.07 14.43
CA VAL A 354 6.85 6.71 15.74
C VAL A 354 7.16 8.21 15.66
N GLY A 355 6.15 9.06 15.81
CA GLY A 355 6.26 10.51 15.68
C GLY A 355 4.90 11.18 15.43
N TRP A 356 4.76 12.46 15.81
CA TRP A 356 3.51 13.22 15.56
C TRP A 356 3.20 13.36 14.06
N ALA A 357 4.23 13.49 13.22
CA ALA A 357 4.05 13.52 11.77
C ALA A 357 3.42 12.22 11.26
N SER A 358 3.91 11.07 11.73
CA SER A 358 3.36 9.74 11.41
C SER A 358 1.91 9.60 11.89
N THR A 359 1.61 10.01 13.13
CA THR A 359 0.25 10.02 13.68
C THR A 359 -0.72 10.80 12.79
N TRP A 360 -0.37 12.06 12.44
CA TRP A 360 -1.23 12.89 11.61
C TRP A 360 -1.43 12.34 10.20
N VAL A 361 -0.39 11.81 9.58
CA VAL A 361 -0.51 11.19 8.25
C VAL A 361 -1.49 10.02 8.27
N LYS A 362 -1.44 9.18 9.31
CA LYS A 362 -2.37 8.05 9.46
C LYS A 362 -3.81 8.50 9.71
N ILE A 363 -4.03 9.56 10.50
CA ILE A 363 -5.37 10.16 10.70
C ILE A 363 -5.90 10.76 9.39
N MET A 364 -5.08 11.50 8.65
CA MET A 364 -5.49 12.03 7.34
C MET A 364 -5.82 10.91 6.37
N ASN A 365 -5.05 9.82 6.38
CA ASN A 365 -5.32 8.64 5.57
C ASN A 365 -6.65 7.97 5.96
N GLU A 366 -7.01 7.93 7.24
CA GLU A 366 -8.30 7.45 7.73
C GLU A 366 -9.46 8.30 7.19
N TRP A 367 -9.37 9.63 7.30
CA TRP A 367 -10.40 10.54 6.82
C TRP A 367 -10.54 10.47 5.29
N LEU A 368 -9.42 10.38 4.58
CA LEU A 368 -9.42 10.20 3.14
C LEU A 368 -10.05 8.86 2.74
N ALA A 369 -9.77 7.78 3.49
CA ALA A 369 -10.39 6.48 3.29
C ALA A 369 -11.91 6.54 3.42
N PHE A 370 -12.40 7.19 4.48
CA PHE A 370 -13.83 7.44 4.66
C PHE A 370 -14.42 8.24 3.48
N CYS A 371 -13.82 9.38 3.13
CA CYS A 371 -14.32 10.26 2.09
C CYS A 371 -14.41 9.56 0.72
N ILE A 372 -13.36 8.84 0.32
CA ILE A 372 -13.34 8.12 -0.96
C ILE A 372 -14.34 6.95 -0.94
N TYR A 373 -14.49 6.24 0.18
CA TYR A 373 -15.48 5.18 0.30
C TYR A 373 -16.92 5.70 0.17
N VAL A 374 -17.26 6.75 0.92
CA VAL A 374 -18.60 7.35 0.88
C VAL A 374 -18.88 7.94 -0.51
N TRP A 375 -17.91 8.64 -1.10
CA TRP A 375 -18.04 9.17 -2.46
C TRP A 375 -18.27 8.05 -3.48
N ARG A 376 -17.56 6.93 -3.38
CA ARG A 376 -17.74 5.75 -4.24
C ARG A 376 -19.16 5.20 -4.18
N LEU A 377 -19.78 5.19 -3.00
CA LEU A 377 -21.17 4.74 -2.83
C LEU A 377 -22.20 5.74 -3.37
N ILE A 378 -21.96 7.04 -3.15
CA ILE A 378 -22.92 8.10 -3.49
C ILE A 378 -22.85 8.48 -4.98
N SER A 379 -21.67 8.47 -5.59
CA SER A 379 -21.45 8.94 -6.97
C SER A 379 -22.38 8.26 -8.01
N PRO A 380 -22.57 6.92 -8.03
CA PRO A 380 -23.51 6.27 -8.94
C PRO A 380 -24.98 6.61 -8.67
N ALA A 381 -25.34 6.93 -7.43
CA ALA A 381 -26.71 7.32 -7.07
C ALA A 381 -27.02 8.76 -7.49
N LEU A 382 -26.04 9.66 -7.45
CA LEU A 382 -26.16 11.04 -7.97
C LEU A 382 -26.20 11.06 -9.50
N ALA A 383 -25.32 10.31 -10.16
CA ALA A 383 -25.29 10.23 -11.63
C ALA A 383 -26.60 9.70 -12.23
N ARG A 384 -27.29 8.77 -11.54
CA ARG A 384 -28.61 8.26 -11.97
C ARG A 384 -29.76 9.26 -11.84
N LYS A 385 -29.61 10.33 -11.05
CA LYS A 385 -30.61 11.40 -10.95
C LYS A 385 -30.53 12.39 -12.12
N GLN A 386 -29.35 12.59 -12.70
CA GLN A 386 -29.13 13.54 -13.79
C GLN A 386 -29.98 13.25 -15.06
N PRO A 387 -30.08 12.00 -15.58
CA PRO A 387 -30.78 11.75 -16.84
C PRO A 387 -32.30 11.98 -16.77
N ALA A 388 -32.92 11.93 -15.58
CA ALA A 388 -34.35 12.18 -15.44
C ALA A 388 -34.72 13.67 -15.53
N ASN A 389 -33.80 14.57 -15.18
CA ASN A 389 -34.05 16.01 -15.22
C ASN A 389 -33.79 16.62 -16.61
N ASP A 390 -32.98 15.96 -17.44
CA ASP A 390 -32.70 16.38 -18.82
C ASP A 390 -33.86 16.01 -19.78
N GLU A 391 -34.60 14.92 -19.52
CA GLU A 391 -35.82 14.57 -20.29
C GLU A 391 -37.04 15.44 -19.92
N GLU A 392 -37.14 15.91 -18.68
CA GLU A 392 -38.22 16.79 -18.23
C GLU A 392 -38.05 18.24 -18.77
N SER A 393 -36.82 18.68 -19.01
CA SER A 393 -36.53 19.97 -19.66
C SER A 393 -36.61 19.93 -21.19
N ALA A 394 -36.42 18.76 -21.82
CA ALA A 394 -36.59 18.59 -23.26
C ALA A 394 -38.05 18.41 -23.70
N SER A 395 -38.97 18.16 -22.77
CA SER A 395 -40.41 18.00 -23.04
C SER A 395 -41.24 19.26 -22.74
N THR A 396 -40.60 20.34 -22.28
CA THR A 396 -41.23 21.65 -22.01
C THR A 396 -40.79 22.79 -22.94
N THR A 397 -40.10 22.46 -24.04
CA THR A 397 -39.88 23.34 -25.21
C THR A 397 -40.39 22.64 -26.46
#